data_AF-A0A396IY46-F1
#
_entry.id   AF-A0A396IY46-F1
#
_cell.length_a   1.000
_cell.length_b   1.000
_cell.length_c   1.000
_cell.angle_alpha   90.00
_cell.angle_beta   90.00
_cell.angle_gamma   90.00
#
_symmetry.space_group_name_H-M   'P 1'
#
loop_
_entity.id
_entity.type
_entity.pdbx_description
1 polymer ?
#
loop_
_entity_poly.entity_id
_entity_poly.type
_entity_poly.pdbx_seq_one_letter_code
_entity_poly.pdbx_strand_id
1 'polypeptide(L)'
;MNLVLYEHIACRHGCSKMDTTLDIPSNSPQISSIVVSDFVGCFSSLSWAIRVNHWDINVVVEALKLAITMSNEEKQCRHEKNYQFVSSHDVLYWTQHFEQGLVFSCKYHGKKLFWGFGFGLEFRVLSLSPNFKKLSRNYIVYAYKRSVVEIIIDIPFMMNS
;
A
#
# COMPACT_ATOMS: atom_id res chain seq x y z
N MET A 1 3.83 9.43 2.90
CA MET A 1 4.29 8.41 3.86
C MET A 1 4.66 9.13 5.16
N ASN A 2 4.26 8.64 6.33
CA ASN A 2 4.63 9.23 7.62
C ASN A 2 5.95 8.61 8.10
N LEU A 3 7.05 9.34 7.93
CA LEU A 3 8.40 8.89 8.28
C LEU A 3 8.66 8.87 9.79
N VAL A 4 7.95 9.72 10.56
CA VAL A 4 8.13 9.84 12.01
C VAL A 4 7.93 8.51 12.72
N LEU A 5 7.00 7.68 12.24
CA LEU A 5 6.78 6.35 12.80
C LEU A 5 7.95 5.40 12.56
N TYR A 6 8.57 5.44 11.38
CA TYR A 6 9.75 4.63 11.05
C TYR A 6 10.96 5.08 11.86
N GLU A 7 11.17 6.40 11.96
CA GLU A 7 12.22 7.00 12.78
C GLU A 7 12.05 6.63 14.24
N HIS A 8 10.84 6.72 14.79
CA HIS A 8 10.57 6.30 16.17
C HIS A 8 10.92 4.83 16.42
N ILE A 9 10.57 3.92 15.50
CA ILE A 9 10.91 2.49 15.60
C ILE A 9 12.43 2.30 15.59
N ALA A 10 13.12 2.93 14.63
CA ALA A 10 14.57 2.83 14.51
C ALA A 10 15.31 3.43 15.71
N CYS A 11 14.88 4.60 16.19
CA CYS A 11 15.46 5.25 17.36
C CYS A 11 15.23 4.45 18.63
N ARG A 12 14.05 3.83 18.80
CA ARG A 12 13.79 2.98 19.97
C ARG A 12 14.69 1.74 19.93
N HIS A 13 14.84 1.11 18.76
CA HIS A 13 15.73 -0.05 18.58
C HIS A 13 17.21 0.25 18.88
N GLY A 14 17.64 1.51 18.77
CA GLY A 14 18.97 1.93 19.15
C GLY A 14 20.08 1.31 18.29
N CYS A 15 21.32 1.38 18.79
CA CYS A 15 22.49 0.81 18.14
C CYS A 15 23.52 0.42 19.22
N SER A 16 24.25 -0.66 19.01
CA SER A 16 25.27 -1.16 19.94
C SER A 16 26.30 -0.11 20.37
N LYS A 17 26.61 0.87 19.49
CA LYS A 17 27.49 2.00 19.81
C LYS A 17 26.88 2.98 20.83
N MET A 18 25.57 3.23 20.75
CA MET A 18 24.84 4.05 21.72
C MET A 18 24.69 3.30 23.04
N ASP A 19 24.42 2.00 23.00
CA ASP A 19 24.25 1.20 24.22
C ASP A 19 25.55 1.14 25.03
N THR A 20 26.69 1.02 24.35
CA THR A 20 28.03 1.05 24.98
C THR A 20 28.38 2.40 25.61
N THR A 21 27.86 3.51 25.07
CA THR A 21 28.11 4.86 25.60
C THR A 21 27.15 5.26 26.72
N LEU A 22 26.00 4.60 26.81
CA LEU A 22 24.96 4.83 27.82
C LEU A 22 24.97 3.80 28.95
N ASP A 23 25.97 2.91 28.99
CA ASP A 23 26.06 1.77 29.92
C ASP A 23 24.80 0.89 29.95
N ILE A 24 24.13 0.78 28.79
CA ILE A 24 22.95 -0.09 28.65
C ILE A 24 23.46 -1.52 28.42
N PRO A 25 23.03 -2.51 29.21
CA PRO A 25 23.43 -3.89 29.00
C PRO A 25 22.96 -4.37 27.62
N SER A 26 23.85 -5.00 26.85
CA SER A 26 23.63 -5.39 25.45
C SER A 26 22.44 -6.32 25.19
N ASN A 27 21.83 -6.86 26.26
CA ASN A 27 20.71 -7.80 26.21
C ASN A 27 19.41 -7.19 26.77
N SER A 28 19.32 -5.87 26.91
CA SER A 28 18.06 -5.25 27.33
C SER A 28 16.99 -5.44 26.25
N PRO A 29 15.77 -5.93 26.60
CA PRO A 29 14.72 -6.14 25.63
C PRO A 29 14.22 -4.80 25.08
N GLN A 30 14.19 -4.71 23.75
CA GLN A 30 13.68 -3.56 23.01
C GLN A 30 12.15 -3.53 23.08
N ILE A 31 11.60 -2.68 23.95
CA ILE A 31 10.17 -2.62 24.25
C ILE A 31 9.59 -1.30 23.74
N SER A 32 8.73 -1.38 22.72
CA SER A 32 7.94 -0.23 22.24
C SER A 32 6.55 -0.67 21.77
N SER A 33 5.56 0.19 21.94
CA SER A 33 4.24 0.03 21.33
C SER A 33 3.90 1.28 20.55
N ILE A 34 3.18 1.12 19.44
CA ILE A 34 2.83 2.20 18.53
C ILE A 34 1.36 2.07 18.19
N VAL A 35 0.65 3.20 18.28
CA VAL A 35 -0.74 3.35 17.87
C VAL A 35 -0.75 4.14 16.57
N VAL A 36 -1.35 3.58 15.52
CA VAL A 36 -1.37 4.15 14.17
C VAL A 36 -2.81 4.25 13.70
N SER A 37 -3.15 5.37 13.09
CA SER A 37 -4.47 5.53 12.50
C SER A 37 -4.60 4.81 11.16
N ASP A 38 -5.78 4.23 10.89
CA ASP A 38 -6.11 3.54 9.64
C ASP A 38 -5.92 4.41 8.38
N PHE A 39 -5.96 5.73 8.55
CA PHE A 39 -5.82 6.70 7.46
C PHE A 39 -4.36 7.10 7.19
N VAL A 40 -3.39 6.60 7.98
CA VAL A 40 -1.98 6.88 7.75
C VAL A 40 -1.44 5.91 6.70
N GLY A 41 -0.83 6.42 5.63
CA GLY A 41 -0.27 5.60 4.55
C GLY A 41 0.85 4.63 4.93
N CYS A 42 1.24 4.55 6.22
CA CYS A 42 2.16 3.55 6.76
C CYS A 42 1.42 2.30 7.30
N PHE A 43 0.09 2.32 7.27
CA PHE A 43 -0.79 1.26 7.75
C PHE A 43 -0.50 -0.12 7.13
N SER A 44 -0.15 -0.14 5.83
CA SER A 44 0.23 -1.36 5.10
C SER A 44 1.59 -1.91 5.52
N SER A 45 2.47 -1.05 6.04
CA SER A 45 3.84 -1.39 6.41
C SER A 45 3.97 -1.80 7.88
N LEU A 46 3.25 -1.14 8.76
CA LEU A 46 3.30 -1.36 10.22
C LEU A 46 2.17 -2.27 10.67
N SER A 47 2.10 -3.49 10.12
CA SER A 47 1.01 -4.44 10.37
C SER A 47 0.87 -4.86 11.84
N TRP A 48 1.90 -4.69 12.66
CA TRP A 48 1.91 -5.06 14.08
C TRP A 48 1.67 -3.87 15.03
N ALA A 49 1.43 -2.69 14.49
CA ALA A 49 0.97 -1.54 15.27
C ALA A 49 -0.50 -1.68 15.69
N ILE A 50 -0.88 -1.02 16.78
CA ILE A 50 -2.28 -0.95 17.23
C ILE A 50 -3.02 0.01 16.30
N ARG A 51 -4.09 -0.48 15.67
CA ARG A 51 -4.85 0.25 14.66
C ARG A 51 -6.01 1.00 15.28
N VAL A 52 -6.20 2.25 14.88
CA VAL A 52 -7.29 3.10 15.38
C VAL A 52 -7.97 3.90 14.28
N ASN A 53 -9.29 3.97 14.37
CA ASN A 53 -10.05 4.99 13.68
C ASN A 53 -10.03 6.28 14.53
N HIS A 54 -9.43 7.35 14.02
CA HIS A 54 -9.30 8.61 14.77
C HIS A 54 -10.61 9.39 14.93
N TRP A 55 -11.66 9.03 14.18
CA TRP A 55 -12.98 9.65 14.31
C TRP A 55 -13.75 9.17 15.55
N ASP A 56 -13.34 8.05 16.14
CA ASP A 56 -13.94 7.50 17.35
C ASP A 56 -12.99 7.64 18.54
N ILE A 57 -13.28 8.60 19.41
CA ILE A 57 -12.47 8.90 20.59
C ILE A 57 -12.42 7.70 21.56
N ASN A 58 -13.49 6.92 21.68
CA ASN A 58 -13.53 5.77 22.59
C ASN A 58 -12.54 4.70 22.12
N VAL A 59 -12.49 4.44 20.81
CA VAL A 59 -11.54 3.49 20.21
C VAL A 59 -10.10 3.95 20.43
N VAL A 60 -9.82 5.24 20.30
CA VAL A 60 -8.48 5.80 20.56
C VAL A 60 -8.09 5.61 22.03
N VAL A 61 -9.00 5.87 22.97
CA VAL A 61 -8.76 5.68 24.41
C VAL A 61 -8.47 4.22 24.73
N GLU A 62 -9.26 3.28 24.21
CA GLU A 62 -9.04 1.85 24.44
C GLU A 62 -7.72 1.36 23.83
N ALA A 63 -7.36 1.85 22.65
CA ALA A 63 -6.07 1.53 22.03
C ALA A 63 -4.87 2.06 22.84
N LEU A 64 -4.99 3.26 23.41
CA LEU A 64 -3.96 3.82 24.30
C LEU A 64 -3.85 3.03 25.60
N LYS A 65 -4.99 2.67 26.22
CA LYS A 65 -5.01 1.80 27.39
C LYS A 65 -4.30 0.48 27.08
N LEU A 66 -4.68 -0.18 25.98
CA LEU A 66 -4.06 -1.41 25.52
C LEU A 66 -2.56 -1.25 25.29
N ALA A 67 -2.11 -0.16 24.66
CA ALA A 67 -0.69 0.11 24.45
C ALA A 67 0.10 0.22 25.77
N ILE A 68 -0.51 0.78 26.81
CA ILE A 68 0.12 0.96 28.13
C ILE A 68 0.08 -0.35 28.94
N THR A 69 -1.06 -1.03 28.99
CA THR A 69 -1.29 -2.22 29.84
C THR A 69 -0.74 -3.52 29.27
N MET A 70 -0.39 -3.54 27.98
CA MET A 70 0.18 -4.72 27.31
C MET A 70 1.47 -5.20 27.99
N SER A 71 1.65 -6.53 28.02
CA SER A 71 2.81 -7.16 28.62
C SER A 71 4.10 -6.79 27.89
N ASN A 72 5.23 -6.86 28.58
CA ASN A 72 6.52 -6.51 27.99
C ASN A 72 6.91 -7.48 26.86
N GLU A 73 6.54 -8.75 26.98
CA GLU A 73 6.80 -9.78 25.98
C GLU A 73 6.05 -9.48 24.68
N GLU A 74 4.78 -9.07 24.78
CA GLU A 74 3.98 -8.72 23.61
C GLU A 74 4.49 -7.42 22.96
N LYS A 75 4.83 -6.40 23.76
CA LYS A 75 5.44 -5.15 23.27
C LYS A 75 6.76 -5.42 22.54
N GLN A 76 7.61 -6.29 23.08
CA GLN A 76 8.88 -6.68 22.46
C GLN A 76 8.64 -7.41 21.13
N CYS A 77 7.73 -8.38 21.10
CA CYS A 77 7.39 -9.11 19.86
C CYS A 77 6.88 -8.18 18.77
N ARG A 78 6.00 -7.22 19.12
CA ARG A 78 5.49 -6.21 18.17
C ARG A 78 6.59 -5.27 17.70
N HIS A 79 7.45 -4.81 18.61
CA HIS A 79 8.59 -3.96 18.26
C HIS A 79 9.53 -4.66 17.27
N GLU A 80 9.94 -5.90 17.56
CA GLU A 80 10.86 -6.67 16.72
C GLU A 80 10.32 -6.84 15.30
N LYS A 81 9.05 -7.24 15.16
CA LYS A 81 8.43 -7.43 13.84
C LYS A 81 8.31 -6.12 13.06
N ASN A 82 7.98 -5.02 13.75
CA ASN A 82 7.93 -3.71 13.11
C ASN A 82 9.34 -3.25 12.71
N TYR A 83 10.34 -3.42 13.57
CA TYR A 83 11.72 -3.07 13.28
C TYR A 83 12.27 -3.87 12.10
N GLN A 84 12.03 -5.19 12.06
CA GLN A 84 12.43 -6.04 10.93
C GLN A 84 11.87 -5.54 9.60
N PHE A 85 10.63 -5.04 9.58
CA PHE A 85 10.05 -4.41 8.40
C PHE A 85 10.81 -3.13 8.02
N VAL A 86 10.99 -2.21 8.99
CA VAL A 86 11.68 -0.93 8.78
C VAL A 86 13.12 -1.13 8.31
N SER A 87 13.84 -2.10 8.86
CA SER A 87 15.24 -2.36 8.54
C SER A 87 15.43 -3.03 7.17
N SER A 88 14.44 -3.77 6.70
CA SER A 88 14.49 -4.44 5.38
C SER A 88 13.96 -3.58 4.23
N HIS A 89 13.07 -2.62 4.53
CA HIS A 89 12.44 -1.74 3.54
C HIS A 89 13.01 -0.33 3.64
N ASP A 90 14.32 -0.21 3.43
CA ASP A 90 15.02 1.06 3.47
C ASP A 90 14.79 1.90 2.19
N VAL A 91 15.38 3.10 2.16
CA VAL A 91 15.28 4.02 1.02
C VAL A 91 15.91 3.42 -0.25
N LEU A 92 16.94 2.59 -0.09
CA LEU A 92 17.59 1.92 -1.21
C LEU A 92 16.66 0.89 -1.86
N TYR A 93 16.03 0.05 -1.04
CA TYR A 93 15.01 -0.90 -1.46
C TYR A 93 13.85 -0.21 -2.19
N TRP A 94 13.33 0.88 -1.62
CA TRP A 94 12.28 1.68 -2.26
C TRP A 94 12.72 2.20 -3.63
N THR A 95 13.94 2.75 -3.73
CA THR A 95 14.47 3.33 -4.97
C THR A 95 14.60 2.27 -6.06
N GLN A 96 15.15 1.10 -5.72
CA GLN A 96 15.31 -0.02 -6.66
C GLN A 96 13.96 -0.53 -7.17
N HIS A 97 12.98 -0.69 -6.29
CA HIS A 97 11.64 -1.13 -6.69
C HIS A 97 10.88 -0.08 -7.49
N PHE A 98 11.03 1.20 -7.15
CA PHE A 98 10.45 2.28 -7.93
C PHE A 98 11.03 2.31 -9.35
N GLU A 99 12.35 2.20 -9.49
CA GLU A 99 13.02 2.13 -10.79
C GLU A 99 12.55 0.92 -11.62
N GLN A 100 12.52 -0.27 -11.02
CA GLN A 100 12.02 -1.48 -11.69
C GLN A 100 10.58 -1.32 -12.17
N GLY A 101 9.71 -0.75 -11.33
CA GLY A 101 8.32 -0.45 -11.69
C GLY A 101 8.21 0.56 -12.83
N LEU A 102 9.07 1.58 -12.84
CA LEU A 102 9.14 2.57 -13.91
C LEU A 102 9.60 1.93 -15.23
N VAL A 103 10.68 1.16 -15.21
CA VAL A 103 11.19 0.44 -16.38
C VAL A 103 10.12 -0.52 -16.92
N PHE A 104 9.47 -1.28 -16.04
CA PHE A 104 8.39 -2.18 -16.43
C PHE A 104 7.22 -1.43 -17.08
N SER A 105 6.80 -0.31 -16.49
CA SER A 105 5.73 0.53 -17.02
C SER A 105 6.08 1.08 -18.40
N CYS A 106 7.31 1.55 -18.60
CA CYS A 106 7.80 2.09 -19.87
C CYS A 106 7.98 1.00 -20.94
N LYS A 107 8.35 -0.23 -20.57
CA LYS A 107 8.68 -1.34 -21.49
C LYS A 107 7.56 -1.65 -22.51
N TYR A 108 6.30 -1.44 -22.14
CA TYR A 108 5.16 -1.74 -23.00
C TYR A 108 4.53 -0.51 -23.66
N HIS A 109 4.92 0.72 -23.27
CA HIS A 109 4.29 1.94 -23.79
C HIS A 109 4.46 2.10 -25.31
N GLY A 110 5.62 1.71 -25.88
CA GLY A 110 5.85 1.75 -27.32
C GLY A 110 5.03 0.75 -28.14
N LYS A 111 4.34 -0.20 -27.48
CA LYS A 111 3.48 -1.22 -28.13
C LYS A 111 2.00 -1.03 -27.83
N LYS A 112 1.61 -0.03 -27.02
CA LYS A 112 0.20 0.22 -26.75
C LYS A 112 -0.43 0.94 -27.95
N LEU A 113 -1.66 0.55 -28.27
CA LEU A 113 -2.47 1.25 -29.27
C LEU A 113 -3.17 2.42 -28.58
N PHE A 114 -3.13 3.61 -29.18
CA PHE A 114 -3.80 4.78 -28.66
C PHE A 114 -4.99 5.12 -29.55
N TRP A 115 -6.18 5.16 -28.98
CA TRP A 115 -7.42 5.50 -29.69
C TRP A 115 -7.95 6.82 -29.13
N GLY A 116 -8.05 7.83 -29.99
CA GLY A 116 -8.71 9.09 -29.68
C GLY A 116 -10.20 8.99 -29.97
N PHE A 117 -11.04 9.53 -29.08
CA PHE A 117 -12.48 9.66 -29.29
C PHE A 117 -13.01 10.94 -28.63
N GLY A 118 -14.15 11.44 -29.12
CA GLY A 118 -14.69 12.75 -28.74
C GLY A 118 -14.23 13.87 -29.67
N PHE A 119 -14.79 15.07 -29.49
CA PHE A 119 -14.52 16.26 -30.29
C PHE A 119 -14.24 17.47 -29.38
N GLY A 120 -13.38 18.39 -29.83
CA GLY A 120 -13.07 19.62 -29.08
C GLY A 120 -12.48 19.34 -27.69
N LEU A 121 -13.01 20.02 -26.66
CA LEU A 121 -12.55 19.90 -25.27
C LEU A 121 -12.90 18.55 -24.62
N GLU A 122 -13.76 17.74 -25.25
CA GLU A 122 -14.14 16.42 -24.76
C GLU A 122 -13.31 15.28 -25.37
N PHE A 123 -12.24 15.60 -26.11
CA PHE A 123 -11.34 14.59 -26.65
C PHE A 123 -10.65 13.80 -25.53
N ARG A 124 -10.79 12.47 -25.58
CA ARG A 124 -10.17 11.53 -24.65
C ARG A 124 -9.32 10.53 -25.42
N VAL A 125 -8.22 10.09 -24.80
CA VAL A 125 -7.33 9.07 -25.35
C VAL A 125 -7.44 7.81 -24.50
N LEU A 126 -7.74 6.69 -25.16
CA LEU A 126 -7.70 5.36 -24.55
C LEU A 126 -6.39 4.67 -24.95
N SER A 127 -5.71 4.07 -23.98
CA SER A 127 -4.54 3.21 -24.22
C SER A 127 -4.96 1.75 -24.14
N LEU A 128 -4.79 1.01 -25.23
CA LEU A 128 -5.18 -0.39 -25.40
C LEU A 128 -3.94 -1.27 -25.53
N SER A 129 -4.04 -2.52 -25.11
CA SER A 129 -2.99 -3.50 -25.32
C SER A 129 -2.83 -3.82 -26.81
N PRO A 130 -1.62 -4.18 -27.30
CA PRO A 130 -1.40 -4.53 -28.71
C PRO A 130 -2.23 -5.71 -29.20
N ASN A 131 -2.64 -6.58 -28.28
CA ASN A 131 -3.47 -7.75 -28.57
C ASN A 131 -4.97 -7.47 -28.45
N PHE A 132 -5.37 -6.21 -28.19
CA PHE A 132 -6.77 -5.85 -28.06
C PHE A 132 -7.48 -6.08 -29.40
N LYS A 133 -8.42 -7.02 -29.42
CA LYS A 133 -9.29 -7.28 -30.56
C LYS A 133 -10.68 -6.78 -30.23
N LYS A 134 -11.22 -5.94 -31.12
CA LYS A 134 -12.62 -5.54 -31.06
C LYS A 134 -13.50 -6.79 -31.17
N LEU A 135 -14.33 -7.03 -30.16
CA LEU A 135 -15.32 -8.11 -30.19
C LEU A 135 -16.33 -7.83 -31.31
N SER A 136 -16.69 -8.87 -32.06
CA SER A 136 -17.68 -8.72 -33.13
C SER A 136 -19.07 -8.53 -32.53
N ARG A 137 -19.82 -7.56 -33.06
CA ARG A 137 -21.18 -7.24 -32.59
C ARG A 137 -22.07 -8.49 -32.61
N ASN A 138 -21.97 -9.30 -33.68
CA ASN A 138 -22.75 -10.52 -33.84
C ASN A 138 -22.46 -11.54 -32.74
N TYR A 139 -21.20 -11.67 -32.33
CA TYR A 139 -20.81 -12.57 -31.24
C TYR A 139 -21.33 -12.08 -29.89
N ILE A 140 -21.25 -10.77 -29.61
CA ILE A 140 -21.79 -10.17 -28.38
C ILE A 140 -23.31 -10.40 -28.29
N VAL A 141 -24.06 -10.09 -29.34
CA VAL A 141 -25.51 -10.27 -29.38
C VAL A 141 -25.89 -11.75 -29.22
N TYR A 142 -25.12 -12.66 -29.84
CA TYR A 142 -25.33 -14.09 -29.71
C TYR A 142 -25.08 -14.59 -28.27
N ALA A 143 -23.97 -14.19 -27.65
CA ALA A 143 -23.61 -14.58 -26.29
C ALA A 143 -24.60 -14.01 -25.26
N TYR A 144 -24.99 -12.75 -25.41
CA TYR A 144 -25.98 -12.07 -24.56
C TYR A 144 -27.33 -12.80 -24.55
N LYS A 145 -27.82 -13.23 -25.72
CA LYS A 145 -29.08 -13.99 -25.82
C LYS A 145 -29.05 -15.36 -25.15
N ARG A 146 -27.87 -15.92 -24.87
CA ARG A 146 -27.69 -17.26 -24.28
C ARG A 146 -27.26 -17.22 -22.81
N SER A 147 -26.90 -16.06 -22.26
CA SER A 147 -26.47 -15.94 -20.87
C SER A 147 -27.67 -15.94 -19.91
N VAL A 148 -27.52 -16.66 -18.79
CA VAL A 148 -28.54 -16.77 -17.71
C VAL A 148 -28.24 -15.78 -16.57
N VAL A 149 -27.01 -15.27 -16.50
CA VAL A 149 -26.54 -14.29 -15.52
C VAL A 149 -26.02 -13.07 -16.27
N GLU A 150 -26.57 -11.91 -15.97
CA GLU A 150 -26.15 -10.64 -16.54
C GLU A 150 -25.15 -9.94 -15.60
N ILE A 151 -23.98 -9.58 -16.11
CA ILE A 151 -23.03 -8.70 -15.43
C ILE A 151 -22.87 -7.47 -16.31
N ILE A 152 -23.40 -6.33 -15.86
CA ILE A 152 -23.24 -5.05 -16.55
C ILE A 152 -21.89 -4.48 -16.12
N ILE A 153 -20.93 -4.50 -17.04
CA ILE A 153 -19.69 -3.76 -16.90
C ILE A 153 -19.90 -2.47 -17.70
N ASP A 154 -20.18 -1.38 -16.98
CA ASP A 154 -20.35 -0.06 -17.59
C ASP A 154 -18.97 0.47 -18.00
N ILE A 155 -18.55 0.09 -19.21
CA ILE A 155 -17.42 0.70 -19.88
C ILE A 155 -18.04 1.71 -20.86
N PRO A 156 -17.82 3.02 -20.70
CA PRO A 156 -18.42 4.02 -21.58
C PRO A 156 -17.81 3.87 -22.98
N PHE A 157 -18.43 3.03 -23.80
CA PHE A 157 -18.11 2.83 -25.21
C PHE A 157 -19.30 3.32 -26.01
N MET A 158 -19.31 4.61 -26.32
CA MET A 158 -20.25 5.18 -27.29
C MET A 158 -19.96 4.55 -28.66
N MET A 159 -20.87 3.69 -29.11
CA MET A 159 -20.95 3.27 -30.50
C MET A 159 -21.34 4.49 -31.35
N ASN A 160 -20.40 5.03 -32.13
CA ASN A 160 -20.78 5.86 -33.27
C ASN A 160 -21.13 4.95 -34.45
N SER A 161 -22.33 5.17 -34.97
CA SER A 161 -22.88 4.71 -36.26
C SER A 161 -22.14 5.29 -37.45
#